data_AF-A0A534RJL8-F1
#
_entry.id   AF-A0A534RJL8-F1
#
_cell.length_a   1.000
_cell.length_b   1.000
_cell.length_c   1.000
_cell.angle_alpha   90.00
_cell.angle_beta   90.00
_cell.angle_gamma   90.00
#
_symmetry.space_group_name_H-M   'P 1'
#
loop_
_entity.id
_entity.type
_entity.pdbx_description
1 polymer ?
#
loop_
_entity_poly.entity_id
_entity_poly.type
_entity_poly.pdbx_seq_one_letter_code
_entity_poly.pdbx_strand_id
1 'polypeptide(L)'
;MDLARLAAGALYRPDSARAPVRFAAAELRAYLTRLFGDAPGERPVAGATGAWLHLAPPEADSPPEIPAPPAGAEYALVPRAGGLTLTAATPRALVAAVYALLEAAGCEWSPDGP
;
A
#
# COMPACT_ATOMS: atom_id res chain seq x y z
N MET A 1 -6.50 -10.43 -7.54
CA MET A 1 -6.57 -8.98 -7.22
C MET A 1 -6.19 -8.23 -8.48
N ASP A 2 -6.98 -7.23 -8.89
CA ASP A 2 -6.76 -6.47 -10.11
C ASP A 2 -5.97 -5.20 -9.79
N LEU A 3 -4.65 -5.24 -9.98
CA LEU A 3 -3.77 -4.12 -9.64
C LEU A 3 -3.91 -2.94 -10.62
N ALA A 4 -4.28 -3.19 -11.88
CA ALA A 4 -4.52 -2.13 -12.86
C ALA A 4 -5.73 -1.26 -12.44
N ARG A 5 -6.80 -1.90 -11.99
CA ARG A 5 -7.94 -1.19 -11.39
C ARG A 5 -7.54 -0.38 -10.16
N LEU A 6 -6.68 -0.92 -9.30
CA LEU A 6 -6.20 -0.22 -8.10
C LEU A 6 -5.30 0.96 -8.44
N ALA A 7 -4.51 0.86 -9.52
CA ALA A 7 -3.66 1.94 -10.03
C ALA A 7 -4.46 3.17 -10.49
N ALA A 8 -5.64 2.96 -11.08
CA ALA A 8 -6.57 4.04 -11.44
C ALA A 8 -7.38 4.60 -10.24
N GLY A 9 -7.13 4.08 -9.04
CA GLY A 9 -7.91 4.36 -7.83
C GLY A 9 -7.33 5.46 -6.93
N ALA A 10 -7.62 5.35 -5.64
CA ALA A 10 -7.04 6.22 -4.61
C ALA A 10 -5.92 5.51 -3.82
N LEU A 11 -4.91 6.26 -3.38
CA LEU A 11 -3.89 5.81 -2.44
C LEU A 11 -4.03 6.58 -1.12
N TYR A 12 -4.44 5.88 -0.07
CA TYR A 12 -4.58 6.43 1.26
C TYR A 12 -3.29 6.31 2.06
N ARG A 13 -2.90 7.43 2.66
CA ARG A 13 -1.72 7.59 3.49
C ARG A 13 -2.02 8.69 4.51
N PRO A 14 -1.72 8.53 5.81
CA PRO A 14 -1.87 9.63 6.77
C PRO A 14 -0.95 10.83 6.41
N ASP A 15 -1.40 12.07 6.61
CA ASP A 15 -0.61 13.27 6.29
C ASP A 15 0.64 13.42 7.16
N SER A 16 0.53 13.02 8.43
CA SER A 16 1.64 12.96 9.39
C SER A 16 2.58 11.75 9.17
N ALA A 17 2.38 10.98 8.09
CA ALA A 17 3.12 9.77 7.78
C ALA A 17 4.64 9.98 7.93
N ARG A 18 5.28 9.10 8.70
CA ARG A 18 6.75 9.06 8.83
C ARG A 18 7.42 8.86 7.47
N ALA A 19 8.69 9.27 7.38
CA ALA A 19 9.45 9.22 6.12
C ALA A 19 9.39 7.85 5.38
N PRO A 20 9.48 6.68 6.05
CA PRO A 20 9.35 5.39 5.37
C PRO A 20 7.98 5.15 4.71
N VAL A 21 6.89 5.65 5.32
CA VAL A 21 5.53 5.51 4.78
C VAL A 21 5.34 6.40 3.56
N ARG A 22 5.91 7.63 3.58
CA ARG A 22 5.94 8.51 2.41
C ARG A 22 6.74 7.90 1.26
N PHE A 23 7.88 7.29 1.58
CA PHE A 23 8.70 6.57 0.60
C PHE A 23 7.93 5.39 -0.01
N ALA A 24 7.29 4.55 0.81
CA ALA A 24 6.46 3.44 0.35
C ALA A 24 5.36 3.90 -0.62
N ALA A 25 4.67 5.01 -0.31
CA ALA A 25 3.66 5.59 -1.18
C ALA A 25 4.24 6.04 -2.53
N ALA A 26 5.38 6.74 -2.50
CA ALA A 26 6.05 7.23 -3.71
C ALA A 26 6.49 6.08 -4.62
N GLU A 27 7.11 5.03 -4.05
CA GLU A 27 7.52 3.84 -4.79
C GLU A 27 6.32 3.14 -5.42
N LEU A 28 5.26 2.88 -4.63
CA LEU A 28 4.05 2.25 -5.14
C LEU A 28 3.48 3.01 -6.34
N ARG A 29 3.36 4.34 -6.23
CA ARG A 29 2.90 5.18 -7.36
C ARG A 29 3.83 5.07 -8.56
N ALA A 30 5.14 5.19 -8.37
CA ALA A 30 6.11 5.17 -9.44
C ALA A 30 6.05 3.85 -10.23
N TYR A 31 5.98 2.71 -9.54
CA TYR A 31 5.88 1.41 -10.17
C TYR A 31 4.52 1.18 -10.82
N LEU A 32 3.41 1.61 -10.22
CA LEU A 32 2.10 1.52 -10.85
C LEU A 32 2.03 2.36 -12.13
N THR A 33 2.63 3.55 -12.15
CA THR A 33 2.76 4.36 -13.38
C THR A 33 3.56 3.63 -14.45
N ARG A 34 4.67 2.98 -14.08
CA ARG A 34 5.48 2.21 -15.05
C ARG A 34 4.73 1.00 -15.61
N LEU A 35 3.97 0.29 -14.77
CA LEU A 35 3.25 -0.92 -15.14
C LEU A 35 1.98 -0.64 -15.95
N PHE A 36 1.24 0.40 -15.59
CA PHE A 36 -0.13 0.63 -16.10
C PHE A 36 -0.32 1.98 -16.79
N GLY A 37 0.70 2.86 -16.79
CA GLY A 37 0.60 4.21 -17.36
C GLY A 37 -0.16 5.21 -16.50
N ASP A 38 -0.60 4.81 -15.30
CA ASP A 38 -1.36 5.65 -14.37
C ASP A 38 -0.91 5.44 -12.92
N ALA A 39 -1.15 6.42 -12.05
CA ALA A 39 -0.88 6.33 -10.62
C ALA A 39 -2.09 6.73 -9.79
N PRO A 40 -2.32 6.04 -8.66
CA PRO A 40 -3.45 6.34 -7.81
C PRO A 40 -3.32 7.75 -7.21
N GLY A 41 -4.45 8.44 -7.10
CA GLY A 41 -4.51 9.76 -6.49
C GLY A 41 -4.32 9.67 -4.96
N GLU A 42 -3.31 10.35 -4.42
CA GLU A 42 -3.07 10.36 -2.98
C GLU A 42 -4.15 11.11 -2.20
N ARG A 43 -4.58 10.54 -1.07
CA ARG A 43 -5.58 11.12 -0.17
C ARG A 43 -5.21 10.86 1.29
N PRO A 44 -5.42 11.84 2.19
CA PRO A 44 -5.05 11.71 3.60
C PRO A 44 -6.00 10.83 4.41
N VAL A 45 -7.27 10.76 4.00
CA VAL A 45 -8.34 10.10 4.73
C VAL A 45 -9.00 9.05 3.83
N ALA A 46 -9.14 7.83 4.35
CA ALA A 46 -9.88 6.77 3.70
C ALA A 46 -11.37 7.15 3.62
N GLY A 47 -11.95 7.14 2.42
CA GLY A 47 -13.36 7.51 2.26
C GLY A 47 -13.95 7.53 0.85
N ALA A 48 -13.21 7.13 -0.18
CA ALA A 48 -13.78 7.04 -1.53
C ALA A 48 -14.50 5.70 -1.73
N THR A 49 -15.61 5.78 -2.47
CA THR A 49 -16.20 4.65 -3.15
C THR A 49 -15.35 4.31 -4.38
N GLY A 50 -15.12 3.03 -4.67
CA GLY A 50 -14.35 2.60 -5.85
C GLY A 50 -13.11 1.76 -5.51
N ALA A 51 -12.08 1.84 -6.37
CA ALA A 51 -10.82 1.13 -6.24
C ALA A 51 -9.84 1.89 -5.33
N TRP A 52 -9.19 1.22 -4.39
CA TRP A 52 -8.27 1.90 -3.47
C TRP A 52 -7.16 1.03 -2.88
N LEU A 53 -6.05 1.70 -2.56
CA LEU A 53 -4.90 1.19 -1.82
C LEU A 53 -4.78 1.97 -0.51
N HIS A 54 -4.51 1.30 0.61
CA HIS A 54 -4.31 1.96 1.89
C HIS A 54 -3.02 1.51 2.56
N LEU A 55 -2.15 2.48 2.85
CA LEU A 55 -0.95 2.32 3.67
C LEU A 55 -1.29 2.58 5.13
N ALA A 56 -1.39 1.50 5.93
CA ALA A 56 -1.77 1.57 7.33
C ALA A 56 -0.55 1.29 8.24
N PRO A 57 0.22 2.33 8.62
CA PRO A 57 1.34 2.16 9.54
C PRO A 57 0.86 1.75 10.95
N PRO A 58 1.76 1.19 11.76
CA PRO A 58 1.49 0.87 13.16
C PRO A 58 1.51 2.15 14.00
N GLU A 59 0.46 2.96 13.92
CA GLU A 59 0.27 4.17 14.72
C GLU A 59 -1.19 4.30 15.17
N ALA A 60 -1.41 5.10 16.22
CA ALA A 60 -2.70 5.34 16.85
C ALA A 60 -3.77 5.97 15.92
N ASP A 61 -3.32 6.58 14.81
CA ASP A 61 -4.19 7.24 13.83
C ASP A 61 -4.71 6.28 12.74
N SER A 62 -4.29 5.00 12.77
CA SER A 62 -4.90 3.98 11.92
C SER A 62 -6.34 3.72 12.39
N PRO A 63 -7.34 3.68 11.48
CA PRO A 63 -8.70 3.37 11.87
C PRO A 63 -8.75 2.04 12.65
N PRO A 64 -9.54 1.95 13.74
CA PRO A 64 -9.54 0.81 14.66
C PRO A 64 -9.91 -0.53 14.00
N GLU A 65 -10.47 -0.48 12.80
CA GLU A 65 -10.89 -1.64 12.00
C GLU A 65 -9.75 -2.31 11.21
N ILE A 66 -8.54 -1.72 11.24
CA ILE A 66 -7.37 -2.28 10.56
C ILE A 66 -6.63 -3.19 11.53
N PRO A 67 -6.65 -4.52 11.30
CA PRO A 67 -5.91 -5.44 12.15
C PRO A 67 -4.41 -5.19 11.96
N ALA A 68 -3.67 -5.31 13.06
CA ALA A 68 -2.23 -5.47 13.01
C ALA A 68 -1.87 -6.73 12.18
N PRO A 69 -0.66 -6.80 11.60
CA PRO A 69 -0.21 -8.04 10.99
C PRO A 69 -0.25 -9.21 12.00
N PRO A 70 -0.44 -10.46 11.52
CA PRO A 70 -0.42 -11.65 12.38
C PRO A 70 0.84 -11.71 13.25
N ALA A 71 0.73 -12.34 14.43
CA ALA A 71 1.87 -12.47 15.34
C ALA A 71 3.08 -13.12 14.62
N GLY A 72 4.23 -12.43 14.67
CA GLY A 72 5.47 -12.84 13.99
C GLY A 72 5.58 -12.42 12.52
N ALA A 73 4.53 -11.88 11.91
CA ALA A 73 4.60 -11.33 10.56
C ALA A 73 5.05 -9.86 10.59
N GLU A 74 5.96 -9.50 9.69
CA GLU A 74 6.45 -8.12 9.57
C GLU A 74 5.40 -7.20 8.91
N TYR A 75 4.63 -7.74 7.97
CA TYR A 75 3.55 -7.05 7.27
C TYR A 75 2.44 -8.01 6.84
N ALA A 76 1.31 -7.46 6.42
CA ALA A 76 0.22 -8.20 5.78
C ALA A 76 -0.44 -7.37 4.68
N LEU A 77 -0.81 -8.06 3.60
CA LEU A 77 -1.67 -7.54 2.53
C LEU A 77 -3.09 -8.04 2.80
N VAL A 78 -4.01 -7.13 3.13
CA VAL A 78 -5.37 -7.46 3.57
C VAL A 78 -6.38 -6.99 2.51
N PRO A 79 -6.90 -7.90 1.67
CA PRO A 79 -7.95 -7.58 0.72
C PRO A 79 -9.22 -7.10 1.45
N ARG A 80 -9.86 -6.07 0.92
CA ARG A 80 -11.14 -5.53 1.42
C ARG A 80 -12.09 -5.30 0.26
N ALA A 81 -13.36 -5.06 0.56
CA ALA A 81 -14.34 -4.73 -0.46
C ALA A 81 -13.89 -3.47 -1.23
N GLY A 82 -13.56 -3.65 -2.52
CA GLY A 82 -13.13 -2.57 -3.40
C GLY A 82 -11.65 -2.18 -3.32
N GLY A 83 -10.83 -2.77 -2.43
CA GLY A 83 -9.45 -2.34 -2.29
C GLY A 83 -8.54 -3.27 -1.52
N LEU A 84 -7.35 -2.76 -1.20
CA LEU A 84 -6.30 -3.48 -0.48
C LEU A 84 -5.71 -2.58 0.60
N THR A 85 -5.59 -3.11 1.82
CA THR A 85 -4.83 -2.49 2.91
C THR A 85 -3.49 -3.18 3.07
N LEU A 86 -2.39 -2.43 3.11
CA LEU A 86 -1.10 -2.93 3.54
C LEU A 86 -0.89 -2.45 4.98
N THR A 87 -0.74 -3.39 5.91
CA THR A 87 -0.41 -3.12 7.31
C THR A 87 0.96 -3.69 7.63
N ALA A 88 1.67 -3.09 8.58
CA ALA A 88 2.96 -3.58 8.99
C ALA A 88 3.28 -3.31 10.47
N ALA A 89 4.16 -4.12 11.03
CA ALA A 89 4.61 -4.04 12.42
C ALA A 89 5.52 -2.83 12.65
N THR A 90 6.13 -2.29 11.58
CA THR A 90 6.92 -1.05 11.63
C THR A 90 6.66 -0.18 10.38
N PRO A 91 6.93 1.14 10.43
CA PRO A 91 6.89 1.99 9.24
C PRO A 91 7.81 1.52 8.10
N ARG A 92 8.97 0.91 8.43
CA ARG A 92 9.92 0.39 7.44
C ARG A 92 9.39 -0.88 6.77
N ALA A 93 8.76 -1.76 7.53
CA ALA A 93 8.14 -2.98 7.04
C ALA A 93 7.02 -2.71 6.01
N LEU A 94 6.43 -1.51 6.04
CA LEU A 94 5.46 -1.09 5.03
C LEU A 94 6.07 -0.93 3.63
N VAL A 95 7.37 -0.61 3.54
CA VAL A 95 8.11 -0.58 2.28
C VAL A 95 8.24 -2.00 1.72
N ALA A 96 8.58 -2.97 2.58
CA ALA A 96 8.63 -4.39 2.18
C ALA A 96 7.25 -4.90 1.71
N ALA A 97 6.17 -4.48 2.37
CA ALA A 97 4.81 -4.81 1.94
C ALA A 97 4.48 -4.28 0.53
N VAL A 98 4.95 -3.06 0.19
CA VAL A 98 4.77 -2.50 -1.16
C VAL A 98 5.52 -3.31 -2.19
N TYR A 99 6.79 -3.66 -1.95
CA TYR A 99 7.54 -4.47 -2.90
C TYR A 99 6.99 -5.89 -3.04
N ALA A 100 6.52 -6.51 -1.96
CA ALA A 100 5.85 -7.80 -2.03
C ALA A 100 4.55 -7.77 -2.87
N LEU A 101 3.79 -6.67 -2.80
CA LEU A 101 2.63 -6.47 -3.67
C LEU A 101 3.03 -6.36 -5.14
N LEU A 102 4.10 -5.61 -5.43
CA LEU A 102 4.61 -5.42 -6.80
C LEU A 102 5.18 -6.72 -7.38
N GLU A 103 5.93 -7.46 -6.57
CA GLU A 103 6.45 -8.79 -6.92
C GLU A 103 5.31 -9.77 -7.21
N ALA A 104 4.28 -9.82 -6.35
CA ALA A 104 3.10 -10.65 -6.57
C ALA A 104 2.31 -10.27 -7.83
N ALA A 105 2.50 -9.05 -8.34
CA ALA A 105 1.94 -8.58 -9.61
C ALA A 105 2.86 -8.84 -10.82
N GLY A 106 3.98 -9.53 -10.63
CA GLY A 106 4.95 -9.85 -11.68
C GLY A 106 5.88 -8.68 -12.04
N CYS A 107 6.06 -7.70 -11.16
CA CYS A 107 6.99 -6.59 -11.42
C CYS A 107 8.45 -7.04 -11.25
N GLU A 108 9.10 -7.38 -12.36
CA GLU A 108 10.51 -7.80 -12.42
C GLU A 108 11.51 -6.68 -12.02
N TRP A 109 11.04 -5.43 -11.94
CA TRP A 109 11.83 -4.27 -11.53
C TRP A 109 11.76 -3.97 -10.03
N SER A 110 11.02 -4.77 -9.27
CA SER A 110 11.15 -4.77 -7.81
C SER A 110 12.64 -4.99 -7.47
N PRO A 111 13.20 -4.30 -6.46
CA PRO A 111 14.64 -4.42 -6.14
C PRO A 111 15.10 -5.86 -5.85
N ASP A 112 14.17 -6.76 -5.55
CA ASP A 112 14.39 -8.20 -5.35
C ASP A 112 13.76 -9.09 -6.46
N GLY A 113 13.44 -8.56 -7.64
CA GLY A 113 12.93 -9.34 -8.79
C GLY A 113 13.93 -10.42 -9.27
N PRO A 114 13.45 -11.54 -9.82
CA PRO A 114 14.04 -12.89 -9.71
C PRO A 114 15.52 -13.04 -10.09
#